data_AF-A0A8J7JY28-F1
#
_entry.id   AF-A0A8J7JY28-F1
#
_cell.length_a   1.000
_cell.length_b   1.000
_cell.length_c   1.000
_cell.angle_alpha   90.00
_cell.angle_beta   90.00
_cell.angle_gamma   90.00
#
_symmetry.space_group_name_H-M   'P 1'
#
loop_
_entity.id
_entity.type
_entity.pdbx_description
1 polymer ?
#
loop_
_entity_poly.entity_id
_entity_poly.type
_entity_poly.pdbx_seq_one_letter_code
_entity_poly.pdbx_strand_id
1 'polypeptide(L)'
;MMIIFWRAIGIVIILICVNCFDSTSVNATEVSDSQNIVWRNAYNASIAGVYNPSTEQIEWKQARHAGIGGVYNPTTEQIEWKQVFHGGVAGVYNPTTQQIEWKEVVKSGVAGVYNPMIQKVEWKEVAFSGVGGVYNPIKQKVEWKEAFKSGVAGVYNPITQKVEWKQMLNAGVAGVCTIEGYYTLHSSSFYGVMADFN
;
A
#
# COMPACT_ATOMS: atom_id res chain seq x y z
N MET A 1 60.93 10.74 -2.68
CA MET A 1 62.05 9.78 -2.83
C MET A 1 61.52 8.59 -3.60
N MET A 2 62.14 8.28 -4.75
CA MET A 2 61.67 7.29 -5.72
C MET A 2 62.31 5.93 -5.42
N ILE A 3 61.53 4.84 -5.38
CA ILE A 3 62.03 3.45 -5.43
C ILE A 3 61.09 2.62 -6.33
N ILE A 4 61.73 1.71 -7.07
CA ILE A 4 61.32 0.98 -8.28
C ILE A 4 60.52 -0.32 -7.96
N PHE A 5 59.72 -0.74 -8.94
CA PHE A 5 58.86 -1.93 -9.07
C PHE A 5 59.38 -3.28 -8.55
N TRP A 6 58.45 -4.15 -8.09
CA TRP A 6 58.42 -5.59 -8.40
C TRP A 6 56.96 -6.10 -8.52
N ARG A 7 56.67 -6.93 -9.53
CA ARG A 7 55.39 -7.63 -9.73
C ARG A 7 55.40 -8.94 -8.93
N ALA A 8 54.37 -9.19 -8.12
CA ALA A 8 53.97 -10.54 -7.72
C ALA A 8 52.49 -10.58 -7.30
N ILE A 9 51.68 -11.19 -8.17
CA ILE A 9 50.59 -12.15 -7.89
C ILE A 9 49.86 -12.00 -6.54
N GLY A 10 48.58 -11.65 -6.64
CA GLY A 10 47.53 -12.28 -5.83
C GLY A 10 47.17 -11.63 -4.50
N ILE A 11 45.87 -11.43 -4.32
CA ILE A 11 45.15 -11.11 -3.08
C ILE A 11 45.23 -9.64 -2.67
N VAL A 12 44.23 -8.87 -3.09
CA VAL A 12 43.89 -7.58 -2.47
C VAL A 12 43.26 -7.89 -1.10
N ILE A 13 44.08 -7.87 -0.05
CA ILE A 13 43.60 -7.76 1.33
C ILE A 13 43.42 -6.27 1.61
N ILE A 14 42.18 -5.78 1.60
CA ILE A 14 41.88 -4.45 2.12
C ILE A 14 41.89 -4.56 3.65
N LEU A 15 43.00 -4.17 4.27
CA LEU A 15 43.03 -3.80 5.69
C LEU A 15 42.19 -2.52 5.83
N ILE A 16 41.00 -2.62 6.44
CA ILE A 16 40.30 -1.42 6.91
C ILE A 16 40.85 -1.11 8.30
N CYS A 17 41.52 0.04 8.39
CA CYS A 17 42.00 0.64 9.61
C CYS A 17 40.82 0.94 10.55
N VAL A 18 40.90 0.45 11.78
CA VAL A 18 39.92 0.74 12.84
C VAL A 18 40.31 2.05 13.51
N ASN A 19 39.32 2.92 13.69
CA ASN A 19 39.27 4.17 14.47
C ASN A 19 39.59 5.48 13.72
N CYS A 20 38.52 6.17 13.31
CA CYS A 20 38.22 7.51 13.83
C CYS A 20 36.69 7.68 13.91
N PHE A 21 36.23 7.82 15.15
CA PHE A 21 34.88 8.14 15.56
C PHE A 21 34.70 9.64 15.34
N ASP A 22 33.80 10.04 14.46
CA ASP A 22 33.21 11.38 14.56
C ASP A 22 31.77 11.39 14.05
N SER A 23 30.90 11.88 14.90
CA SER A 23 29.46 12.02 14.73
C SER A 23 29.14 13.10 13.70
N THR A 24 28.40 12.77 12.64
CA THR A 24 27.29 13.55 12.04
C THR A 24 26.99 13.06 10.62
N SER A 25 25.71 13.09 10.27
CA SER A 25 25.08 12.62 9.02
C SER A 25 25.12 11.10 8.82
N VAL A 26 23.99 10.45 9.16
CA VAL A 26 23.67 9.15 8.57
C VAL A 26 23.42 9.44 7.09
N ASN A 27 24.47 9.35 6.28
CA ASN A 27 24.32 9.16 4.85
C ASN A 27 23.49 7.89 4.68
N ALA A 28 22.24 8.08 4.25
CA ALA A 28 21.43 6.99 3.76
C ALA A 28 22.23 6.35 2.62
N THR A 29 22.81 5.19 2.89
CA THR A 29 23.30 4.28 1.86
C THR A 29 22.17 4.13 0.86
N GLU A 30 22.40 4.60 -0.37
CA GLU A 30 21.59 4.30 -1.54
C GLU A 30 21.62 2.78 -1.72
N VAL A 31 20.66 2.11 -1.10
CA VAL A 31 20.31 0.75 -1.49
C VAL A 31 19.38 0.94 -2.69
N SER A 32 19.88 0.55 -3.86
CA SER A 32 19.07 0.36 -5.06
C SER A 32 18.13 -0.84 -4.86
N ASP A 33 17.15 -0.71 -3.97
CA ASP A 33 16.02 -1.63 -3.81
C ASP A 33 14.83 -1.02 -4.55
N SER A 34 14.67 -1.35 -5.83
CA SER A 34 13.52 -0.94 -6.66
C SER A 34 12.20 -1.63 -6.26
N GLN A 35 12.07 -2.04 -4.99
CA GLN A 35 11.03 -2.92 -4.50
C GLN A 35 10.58 -2.48 -3.11
N ASN A 36 9.43 -1.83 -3.01
CA ASN A 36 8.88 -1.49 -1.70
C ASN A 36 7.35 -1.62 -1.69
N ILE A 37 6.82 -2.59 -0.95
CA ILE A 37 5.44 -2.50 -0.46
C ILE A 37 5.48 -1.59 0.76
N VAL A 38 4.98 -0.38 0.60
CA VAL A 38 4.93 0.60 1.67
C VAL A 38 3.63 0.41 2.44
N TRP A 39 3.74 0.02 3.71
CA TRP A 39 2.61 -0.12 4.61
C TRP A 39 2.49 1.08 5.54
N ARG A 40 1.26 1.57 5.73
CA ARG A 40 0.94 2.51 6.80
C ARG A 40 -0.28 2.07 7.58
N ASN A 41 -0.33 2.50 8.83
CA ASN A 41 -1.46 2.28 9.73
C ASN A 41 -1.85 3.58 10.43
N ALA A 42 -3.10 3.68 10.81
CA ALA A 42 -3.64 4.83 11.54
C ALA A 42 -4.54 4.34 12.68
N TYR A 43 -4.10 4.54 13.92
CA TYR A 43 -4.86 4.13 15.10
C TYR A 43 -6.14 4.97 15.25
N ASN A 44 -7.26 4.32 15.52
CA ASN A 44 -8.59 4.95 15.65
C ASN A 44 -8.98 5.83 14.45
N ALA A 45 -8.43 5.54 13.27
CA ALA A 45 -8.67 6.26 12.03
C ALA A 45 -8.59 5.31 10.83
N SER A 46 -9.15 5.72 9.70
CA SER A 46 -8.92 5.07 8.40
C SER A 46 -7.68 5.67 7.73
N ILE A 47 -7.10 4.95 6.76
CA ILE A 47 -5.94 5.40 6.01
C ILE A 47 -5.96 4.85 4.59
N ALA A 48 -5.91 5.70 3.58
CA ALA A 48 -5.77 5.26 2.20
C ALA A 48 -4.45 5.78 1.62
N GLY A 49 -3.76 4.91 0.89
CA GLY A 49 -2.56 5.21 0.14
C GLY A 49 -2.82 4.99 -1.33
N VAL A 50 -2.39 5.93 -2.17
CA VAL A 50 -2.54 5.86 -3.62
C VAL A 50 -1.22 6.25 -4.26
N TYR A 51 -0.69 5.39 -5.11
CA TYR A 51 0.44 5.73 -5.94
C TYR A 51 -0.01 6.58 -7.13
N ASN A 52 0.70 7.68 -7.39
CA ASN A 52 0.51 8.55 -8.53
C ASN A 52 1.67 8.34 -9.52
N PRO A 53 1.44 7.62 -10.64
CA PRO A 53 2.46 7.38 -11.66
C PRO A 53 3.04 8.63 -12.30
N SER A 54 2.28 9.73 -12.41
CA SER A 54 2.78 10.98 -13.02
C SER A 54 3.78 11.73 -12.13
N THR A 55 3.77 11.47 -10.82
CA THR A 55 4.69 12.11 -9.86
C THR A 55 5.65 11.13 -9.20
N GLU A 56 5.49 9.83 -9.47
CA GLU A 56 6.22 8.72 -8.85
C GLU A 56 6.16 8.71 -7.31
N GLN A 57 5.06 9.25 -6.75
CA GLN A 57 4.88 9.38 -5.30
C GLN A 57 3.62 8.67 -4.81
N ILE A 58 3.67 8.26 -3.55
CA ILE A 58 2.49 7.75 -2.84
C ILE A 58 1.87 8.88 -2.03
N GLU A 59 0.63 9.23 -2.35
CA GLU A 59 -0.18 10.13 -1.55
C GLU A 59 -0.94 9.34 -0.48
N TRP A 60 -0.94 9.86 0.74
CA TRP A 60 -1.61 9.24 1.88
C TRP A 60 -2.63 10.19 2.47
N LYS A 61 -3.82 9.70 2.76
CA LYS A 61 -4.81 10.42 3.57
C LYS A 61 -5.35 9.55 4.69
N GLN A 62 -5.65 10.20 5.79
CA GLN A 62 -6.24 9.57 6.97
C GLN A 62 -7.51 10.31 7.35
N ALA A 63 -8.50 9.60 7.89
CA ALA A 63 -9.71 10.21 8.41
C ALA A 63 -10.11 9.59 9.75
N ARG A 64 -10.32 10.44 10.75
CA ARG A 64 -10.85 10.02 12.05
C ARG A 64 -12.38 9.97 11.98
N HIS A 65 -12.99 8.95 12.59
CA HIS A 65 -14.45 8.73 12.60
C HIS A 65 -15.11 8.65 11.21
N ALA A 66 -14.32 8.44 10.16
CA ALA A 66 -14.80 8.30 8.80
C ALA A 66 -13.96 7.26 8.05
N GLY A 67 -14.57 6.59 7.08
CA GLY A 67 -13.85 5.83 6.07
C GLY A 67 -13.27 6.76 5.02
N ILE A 68 -12.12 6.39 4.47
CA ILE A 68 -11.47 7.10 3.38
C ILE A 68 -11.00 6.11 2.31
N GLY A 69 -11.28 6.45 1.05
CA GLY A 69 -10.82 5.73 -0.12
C GLY A 69 -10.15 6.70 -1.09
N GLY A 70 -9.14 6.22 -1.79
CA GLY A 70 -8.42 6.98 -2.81
C GLY A 70 -8.16 6.10 -4.02
N VAL A 71 -8.22 6.69 -5.20
CA VAL A 71 -8.00 6.00 -6.48
C VAL A 71 -7.29 6.95 -7.44
N TYR A 72 -6.24 6.47 -8.10
CA TYR A 72 -5.65 7.17 -9.23
C TYR A 72 -6.51 6.97 -10.47
N ASN A 73 -6.87 8.05 -11.16
CA ASN A 73 -7.58 8.05 -12.42
C ASN A 73 -6.57 8.28 -13.56
N PRO A 74 -6.22 7.25 -14.36
CA PRO A 74 -5.30 7.39 -15.47
C PRO A 74 -5.78 8.34 -16.58
N THR A 75 -7.09 8.57 -16.71
CA THR A 75 -7.66 9.45 -17.74
C THR A 75 -7.46 10.92 -17.41
N THR A 76 -7.54 11.28 -16.13
CA THR A 76 -7.35 12.66 -15.65
C THR A 76 -5.97 12.90 -15.06
N GLU A 77 -5.18 11.85 -14.88
CA GLU A 77 -3.87 11.83 -14.20
C GLU A 77 -3.92 12.39 -12.77
N GLN A 78 -5.06 12.19 -12.10
CA GLN A 78 -5.31 12.73 -10.76
C GLN A 78 -5.73 11.64 -9.79
N ILE A 79 -5.41 11.85 -8.51
CA ILE A 79 -5.97 11.03 -7.45
C ILE A 79 -7.29 11.63 -6.98
N GLU A 80 -8.34 10.83 -7.08
CA GLU A 80 -9.64 11.14 -6.52
C GLU A 80 -9.78 10.53 -5.12
N TRP A 81 -10.26 11.34 -4.19
CA TRP A 81 -10.43 10.96 -2.80
C TRP A 81 -11.89 11.04 -2.40
N LYS A 82 -12.35 10.07 -1.61
CA LYS A 82 -13.69 10.07 -1.05
C LYS A 82 -13.65 9.71 0.42
N GLN A 83 -14.44 10.42 1.21
CA GLN A 83 -14.56 10.21 2.65
C GLN A 83 -16.03 10.10 3.05
N VAL A 84 -16.34 9.17 3.97
CA VAL A 84 -17.70 8.93 4.45
C VAL A 84 -17.70 8.82 5.97
N PHE A 85 -18.52 9.61 6.64
CA PHE A 85 -18.67 9.57 8.09
C PHE A 85 -19.37 8.28 8.55
N HIS A 86 -18.89 7.68 9.65
CA HIS A 86 -19.49 6.49 10.26
C HIS A 86 -19.70 5.29 9.32
N GLY A 87 -18.83 5.13 8.31
CA GLY A 87 -18.95 4.11 7.30
C GLY A 87 -17.64 3.80 6.59
N GLY A 88 -17.65 2.75 5.78
CA GLY A 88 -16.57 2.41 4.86
C GLY A 88 -16.81 3.05 3.49
N VAL A 89 -15.73 3.39 2.81
CA VAL A 89 -15.77 3.80 1.40
C VAL A 89 -14.57 3.21 0.69
N ALA A 90 -14.81 2.68 -0.51
CA ALA A 90 -13.76 2.18 -1.40
C ALA A 90 -14.06 2.65 -2.82
N GLY A 91 -13.00 2.95 -3.56
CA GLY A 91 -13.07 3.30 -4.97
C GLY A 91 -12.21 2.34 -5.79
N VAL A 92 -12.59 2.13 -7.03
CA VAL A 92 -11.83 1.32 -7.99
C VAL A 92 -11.92 1.99 -9.35
N TYR A 93 -10.78 2.18 -10.02
CA TYR A 93 -10.78 2.57 -11.43
C TYR A 93 -11.16 1.36 -12.27
N ASN A 94 -12.16 1.50 -13.13
CA ASN A 94 -12.58 0.49 -14.09
C ASN A 94 -12.04 0.88 -15.48
N PRO A 95 -11.02 0.16 -16.00
CA PRO A 95 -10.45 0.44 -17.32
C PRO A 95 -11.43 0.28 -18.49
N THR A 96 -12.48 -0.53 -18.33
CA THR A 96 -13.48 -0.78 -19.39
C THR A 96 -14.38 0.45 -19.58
N THR A 97 -14.80 1.07 -18.48
CA THR A 97 -15.64 2.28 -18.51
C THR A 97 -14.84 3.58 -18.46
N GLN A 98 -13.54 3.48 -18.15
CA GLN A 98 -12.62 4.61 -17.93
C GLN A 98 -13.11 5.55 -16.81
N GLN A 99 -13.78 4.99 -15.80
CA GLN A 99 -14.36 5.72 -14.68
C GLN A 99 -13.98 5.09 -13.36
N ILE A 100 -13.98 5.90 -12.30
CA ILE A 100 -13.88 5.40 -10.93
C ILE A 100 -15.28 5.02 -10.45
N GLU A 101 -15.42 3.78 -10.02
CA GLU A 101 -16.60 3.30 -9.31
C GLU A 101 -16.37 3.43 -7.80
N TRP A 102 -17.28 4.11 -7.11
CA TRP A 102 -17.25 4.29 -5.67
C TRP A 102 -18.34 3.47 -5.01
N LYS A 103 -18.01 2.87 -3.87
CA LYS A 103 -18.98 2.21 -3.00
C LYS A 103 -18.82 2.64 -1.57
N GLU A 104 -19.96 2.93 -0.94
CA GLU A 104 -20.06 3.39 0.44
C GLU A 104 -20.97 2.47 1.22
N VAL A 105 -20.64 2.23 2.48
CA VAL A 105 -21.45 1.42 3.39
C VAL A 105 -21.48 2.02 4.78
N VAL A 106 -22.64 1.99 5.41
CA VAL A 106 -22.82 2.50 6.77
C VAL A 106 -22.42 1.42 7.78
N LYS A 107 -21.66 1.80 8.83
CA LYS A 107 -21.25 0.91 9.94
C LYS A 107 -20.58 -0.41 9.52
N SER A 108 -19.98 -0.45 8.34
CA SER A 108 -19.38 -1.65 7.76
C SER A 108 -18.07 -1.30 7.06
N GLY A 109 -17.22 -2.29 6.83
CA GLY A 109 -16.11 -2.18 5.89
C GLY A 109 -16.59 -2.49 4.47
N VAL A 110 -16.00 -1.82 3.47
CA VAL A 110 -16.18 -2.14 2.05
C VAL A 110 -14.82 -2.14 1.37
N ALA A 111 -14.62 -3.05 0.43
CA ALA A 111 -13.49 -3.09 -0.47
C ALA A 111 -13.97 -3.41 -1.88
N GLY A 112 -13.31 -2.81 -2.87
CA GLY A 112 -13.54 -3.08 -4.28
C GLY A 112 -12.24 -3.49 -4.97
N VAL A 113 -12.35 -4.34 -5.97
CA VAL A 113 -11.24 -4.79 -6.81
C VAL A 113 -11.71 -4.94 -8.24
N TYR A 114 -10.98 -4.38 -9.20
CA TYR A 114 -11.25 -4.67 -10.61
C TYR A 114 -10.73 -6.06 -10.95
N ASN A 115 -11.61 -6.93 -11.45
CA ASN A 115 -11.23 -8.23 -11.97
C ASN A 115 -11.15 -8.18 -13.51
N PRO A 116 -9.94 -8.22 -14.10
CA PRO A 116 -9.76 -8.14 -15.55
C PRO A 116 -10.32 -9.36 -16.31
N MET A 117 -10.49 -10.52 -15.67
CA MET A 117 -11.02 -11.71 -16.35
C MET A 117 -12.50 -11.57 -16.71
N ILE A 118 -13.26 -10.92 -15.83
CA ILE A 118 -14.69 -10.66 -16.04
C ILE A 118 -14.98 -9.20 -16.40
N GLN A 119 -13.93 -8.38 -16.50
CA GLN A 119 -13.96 -6.95 -16.86
C GLN A 119 -14.94 -6.14 -15.98
N LYS A 120 -14.99 -6.45 -14.69
CA LYS A 120 -15.92 -5.82 -13.74
C LYS A 120 -15.25 -5.59 -12.40
N VAL A 121 -15.76 -4.59 -11.67
CA VAL A 121 -15.40 -4.41 -10.26
C VAL A 121 -16.19 -5.40 -9.41
N GLU A 122 -15.47 -6.16 -8.60
CA GLU A 122 -16.04 -6.98 -7.54
C GLU A 122 -16.01 -6.20 -6.23
N TRP A 123 -17.11 -6.27 -5.48
CA TRP A 123 -17.28 -5.57 -4.22
C TRP A 123 -17.49 -6.56 -3.09
N LYS A 124 -16.92 -6.27 -1.93
CA LYS A 124 -17.19 -7.01 -0.71
C LYS A 124 -17.44 -6.07 0.44
N GLU A 125 -18.46 -6.40 1.22
CA GLU A 125 -18.88 -5.64 2.40
C GLU A 125 -18.89 -6.57 3.61
N VAL A 126 -18.48 -6.05 4.76
CA VAL A 126 -18.50 -6.82 6.01
C VAL A 126 -18.96 -5.94 7.16
N ALA A 127 -20.02 -6.38 7.83
CA ALA A 127 -20.58 -5.66 8.96
C ALA A 127 -19.57 -5.59 10.12
N PHE A 128 -19.43 -4.40 10.71
CA PHE A 128 -18.61 -4.14 11.91
C PHE A 128 -17.14 -4.61 11.84
N SER A 129 -16.62 -4.83 10.63
CA SER A 129 -15.30 -5.42 10.41
C SER A 129 -14.63 -4.75 9.23
N GLY A 130 -13.31 -4.83 9.19
CA GLY A 130 -12.58 -4.46 8.00
C GLY A 130 -12.59 -5.57 6.96
N VAL A 131 -12.50 -5.15 5.70
CA VAL A 131 -12.33 -6.02 4.54
C VAL A 131 -11.31 -5.41 3.60
N GLY A 132 -10.48 -6.25 3.02
CA GLY A 132 -9.54 -5.91 1.96
C GLY A 132 -9.68 -6.92 0.83
N GLY A 133 -9.50 -6.47 -0.40
CA GLY A 133 -9.53 -7.31 -1.59
C GLY A 133 -8.29 -7.05 -2.43
N VAL A 134 -7.79 -8.07 -3.12
CA VAL A 134 -6.67 -7.96 -4.06
C VAL A 134 -6.90 -8.91 -5.22
N TYR A 135 -6.67 -8.44 -6.46
CA TYR A 135 -6.67 -9.34 -7.60
C TYR A 135 -5.36 -10.11 -7.66
N ASN A 136 -5.42 -11.45 -7.63
CA ASN A 136 -4.26 -12.30 -7.84
C ASN A 136 -4.21 -12.74 -9.32
N PRO A 137 -3.27 -12.21 -10.14
CA PRO A 137 -3.16 -12.55 -11.55
C PRO A 137 -2.76 -14.01 -11.81
N ILE A 138 -2.03 -14.66 -10.90
CA ILE A 138 -1.64 -16.07 -11.05
C ILE A 138 -2.84 -17.00 -10.84
N LYS A 139 -3.66 -16.70 -9.84
CA LYS A 139 -4.89 -17.47 -9.57
C LYS A 139 -6.09 -16.98 -10.40
N GLN A 140 -5.91 -15.90 -11.16
CA GLN A 140 -6.93 -15.24 -11.98
C GLN A 140 -8.23 -14.92 -11.22
N LYS A 141 -8.12 -14.56 -9.94
CA LYS A 141 -9.28 -14.31 -9.08
C LYS A 141 -8.98 -13.24 -8.03
N VAL A 142 -10.04 -12.62 -7.53
CA VAL A 142 -9.95 -11.75 -6.36
C VAL A 142 -9.82 -12.58 -5.10
N GLU A 143 -8.84 -12.24 -4.27
CA GLU A 143 -8.67 -12.74 -2.92
C GLU A 143 -9.19 -11.71 -1.92
N TRP A 144 -9.97 -12.17 -0.95
CA TRP A 144 -10.58 -11.33 0.07
C TRP A 144 -10.06 -11.72 1.45
N LYS A 145 -9.84 -10.72 2.31
CA LYS A 145 -9.57 -10.94 3.72
C LYS A 145 -10.43 -10.02 4.57
N GLU A 146 -10.96 -10.58 5.64
CA GLU A 146 -11.82 -9.88 6.59
C GLU A 146 -11.13 -9.86 7.96
N ALA A 147 -11.46 -8.85 8.75
CA ALA A 147 -10.82 -8.64 10.03
C ALA A 147 -11.79 -7.98 11.02
N PHE A 148 -12.25 -8.74 12.00
CA PHE A 148 -13.19 -8.25 13.01
C PHE A 148 -12.57 -7.10 13.82
N LYS A 149 -13.30 -5.99 13.96
CA LYS A 149 -12.86 -4.76 14.67
C LYS A 149 -11.45 -4.28 14.30
N SER A 150 -11.00 -4.57 13.09
CA SER A 150 -9.62 -4.34 12.65
C SER A 150 -9.63 -3.81 11.23
N GLY A 151 -8.68 -2.94 10.89
CA GLY A 151 -8.38 -2.64 9.49
C GLY A 151 -7.57 -3.77 8.88
N VAL A 152 -7.84 -4.06 7.63
CA VAL A 152 -7.09 -5.03 6.83
C VAL A 152 -6.88 -4.48 5.42
N ALA A 153 -5.68 -4.68 4.90
CA ALA A 153 -5.32 -4.40 3.53
C ALA A 153 -4.45 -5.53 2.98
N GLY A 154 -4.59 -5.75 1.68
CA GLY A 154 -3.76 -6.69 0.93
C GLY A 154 -3.07 -5.97 -0.21
N VAL A 155 -1.91 -6.48 -0.59
CA VAL A 155 -1.16 -6.00 -1.76
C VAL A 155 -0.65 -7.23 -2.50
N TYR A 156 -0.79 -7.26 -3.83
CA TYR A 156 -0.19 -8.33 -4.62
C TYR A 156 1.28 -7.99 -4.88
N ASN A 157 2.16 -8.89 -4.47
CA ASN A 157 3.58 -8.80 -4.74
C ASN A 157 3.92 -9.60 -6.02
N PRO A 158 4.23 -8.96 -7.15
CA PRO A 158 4.55 -9.63 -8.40
C PRO A 158 5.84 -10.45 -8.36
N ILE A 159 6.79 -10.15 -7.45
CA ILE A 159 8.05 -10.88 -7.32
C ILE A 159 7.84 -12.20 -6.60
N THR A 160 7.17 -12.16 -5.44
CA THR A 160 6.86 -13.36 -4.67
C THR A 160 5.64 -14.10 -5.21
N GLN A 161 4.91 -13.48 -6.15
CA GLN A 161 3.69 -13.97 -6.76
C GLN A 161 2.59 -14.30 -5.75
N LYS A 162 2.55 -13.54 -4.66
CA LYS A 162 1.65 -13.76 -3.52
C LYS A 162 0.96 -12.48 -3.12
N VAL A 163 -0.22 -12.64 -2.55
CA VAL A 163 -0.88 -11.53 -1.85
C VAL A 163 -0.33 -11.46 -0.43
N GLU A 164 0.22 -10.31 -0.08
CA GLU A 164 0.65 -9.98 1.27
C GLU A 164 -0.47 -9.24 1.99
N TRP A 165 -0.77 -9.68 3.21
CA TRP A 165 -1.87 -9.13 4.00
C TRP A 165 -1.34 -8.52 5.28
N LYS A 166 -1.80 -7.31 5.60
CA LYS A 166 -1.57 -6.68 6.90
C LYS A 166 -2.92 -6.37 7.55
N GLN A 167 -2.99 -6.64 8.84
CA GLN A 167 -4.16 -6.40 9.66
C GLN A 167 -3.73 -5.71 10.96
N MET A 168 -4.58 -4.83 11.48
CA MET A 168 -4.33 -4.17 12.75
C MET A 168 -5.63 -3.91 13.51
N LEU A 169 -5.65 -4.29 14.79
CA LEU A 169 -6.79 -4.08 15.67
C LEU A 169 -6.99 -2.58 15.92
N ASN A 170 -8.24 -2.11 15.85
CA ASN A 170 -8.63 -0.71 16.10
C ASN A 170 -7.85 0.34 15.28
N ALA A 171 -7.35 -0.05 14.11
CA ALA A 171 -6.59 0.84 13.23
C ALA A 171 -6.88 0.56 11.77
N GLY A 172 -6.91 1.60 10.95
CA GLY A 172 -6.88 1.47 9.50
C GLY A 172 -5.50 1.00 9.05
N VAL A 173 -5.46 0.19 8.00
CA VAL A 173 -4.21 -0.30 7.38
C VAL A 173 -4.33 -0.10 5.87
N ALA A 174 -3.27 0.42 5.25
CA ALA A 174 -3.16 0.47 3.79
C ALA A 174 -1.74 0.09 3.36
N GLY A 175 -1.66 -0.53 2.19
CA GLY A 175 -0.42 -0.95 1.57
C GLY A 175 -0.41 -0.52 0.11
N VAL A 176 0.74 -0.08 -0.37
CA VAL A 176 0.93 0.31 -1.76
C VAL A 176 2.19 -0.35 -2.28
N CYS A 177 2.08 -1.06 -3.39
CA CYS A 177 3.22 -1.63 -4.10
C CYS A 177 3.68 -0.64 -5.19
N THR A 178 4.96 -0.25 -5.15
CA THR A 178 5.59 0.66 -6.11
C THR A 178 6.66 -0.04 -6.95
N ILE A 179 6.40 -1.27 -7.38
CA ILE A 179 7.32 -1.98 -8.28
C ILE A 179 7.15 -1.39 -9.68
N GLU A 180 8.27 -1.10 -10.33
CA GLU A 180 8.31 -0.58 -11.71
C GLU A 180 7.38 -1.40 -12.62
N GLY A 181 6.34 -0.74 -13.17
CA GLY A 181 5.36 -1.36 -14.06
C GLY A 181 4.15 -2.04 -13.40
N TYR A 182 4.05 -2.10 -12.06
CA TYR A 182 2.90 -2.69 -11.35
C TYR A 182 2.47 -1.84 -10.14
N TYR A 183 1.44 -1.03 -10.32
CA TYR A 183 0.81 -0.23 -9.26
C TYR A 183 -0.48 -0.91 -8.80
N THR A 184 -0.42 -1.71 -7.73
CA THR A 184 -1.64 -2.22 -7.10
C THR A 184 -2.07 -1.28 -5.99
N LEU A 185 -3.25 -0.68 -6.19
CA LEU A 185 -3.92 0.24 -5.27
C LEU A 185 -4.89 -0.53 -4.39
N HIS A 186 -4.66 -0.60 -3.08
CA HIS A 186 -5.69 -1.04 -2.15
C HIS A 186 -5.71 -0.18 -0.87
N SER A 187 -6.80 0.56 -0.72
CA SER A 187 -7.12 1.42 0.41
C SER A 187 -7.77 0.65 1.56
N SER A 188 -7.63 1.20 2.77
CA SER A 188 -8.02 0.60 4.04
C SER A 188 -9.50 0.29 4.16
N SER A 189 -9.77 -0.76 4.92
CA SER A 189 -10.97 -0.79 5.74
C SER A 189 -10.84 0.03 7.01
N PHE A 190 -11.87 0.86 7.25
CA PHE A 190 -12.10 1.64 8.47
C PHE A 190 -12.76 0.79 9.55
N TYR A 191 -12.27 0.96 10.78
CA TYR A 191 -13.05 0.74 12.00
C TYR A 191 -13.84 2.01 12.30
N GLY A 192 -15.16 1.95 12.08
CA GLY A 192 -16.13 2.81 12.74
C GLY A 192 -15.98 2.66 14.24
N VAL A 193 -15.27 3.61 14.85
CA VAL A 193 -15.37 3.85 16.29
C VAL A 193 -16.86 4.05 16.55
N MET A 194 -17.51 3.02 17.12
CA MET A 194 -18.50 3.25 18.17
C MET A 194 -17.73 4.00 19.24
N ALA A 195 -17.73 5.33 19.13
CA ALA A 195 -17.35 6.16 20.26
C ALA A 195 -18.56 6.06 21.17
N ASP A 196 -18.38 5.22 22.18
CA ASP A 196 -18.90 5.39 23.53
C ASP A 196 -20.42 5.32 23.72
N PHE A 197 -20.78 4.27 24.45
CA PHE A 197 -21.83 4.21 25.47
C PHE A 197 -22.42 5.58 25.88
N ASN A 198 -23.72 5.71 25.64
CA ASN A 198 -24.70 6.02 26.68
C ASN A 198 -25.99 5.22 26.40
#